data_AF-A0A353PLP3-F1
#
_entry.id   AF-A0A353PLP3-F1
#
_cell.length_a   1.000
_cell.length_b   1.000
_cell.length_c   1.000
_cell.angle_alpha   90.00
_cell.angle_beta   90.00
_cell.angle_gamma   90.00
#
_symmetry.space_group_name_H-M   'P 1'
#
loop_
_entity.id
_entity.type
_entity.pdbx_description
1 polymer ?
#
loop_
_entity_poly.entity_id
_entity_poly.type
_entity_poly.pdbx_seq_one_letter_code
_entity_poly.pdbx_strand_id
1 'polypeptide(L)'
;HPSTIHSSDVFYRLKSEQYKEIQAKYGVSAVEMESFALFANAKALNKKAACLLTVSDSLVKQEATSAKERQEAFTKMMEIALHSI
;
A
#
# COMPACT_ATOMS: atom_id res chain seq x y z
N HIS A 1 -7.38 0.70 -8.03
CA HIS A 1 -8.41 -0.29 -7.64
C HIS A 1 -8.58 -0.26 -6.13
N PRO A 2 -9.81 -0.23 -5.59
CA PRO A 2 -10.04 -0.43 -4.15
C PRO A 2 -9.64 -1.86 -3.75
N SER A 3 -8.94 -2.01 -2.64
CA SER A 3 -8.51 -3.31 -2.11
C SER A 3 -8.24 -3.22 -0.60
N THR A 4 -8.34 -4.36 0.09
CA THR A 4 -7.73 -4.51 1.42
C THR A 4 -6.21 -4.60 1.27
N ILE A 5 -5.51 -3.89 2.16
CA ILE A 5 -4.05 -3.78 2.18
C ILE A 5 -3.54 -4.30 3.52
N HIS A 6 -2.41 -5.02 3.49
CA HIS A 6 -1.73 -5.45 4.69
C HIS A 6 -0.75 -4.37 5.15
N SER A 7 -1.03 -3.77 6.31
CA SER A 7 -0.11 -2.85 6.99
C SER A 7 0.82 -3.65 7.90
N SER A 8 2.13 -3.59 7.66
CA SER A 8 3.12 -4.48 8.26
C SER A 8 4.27 -3.73 8.91
N ASP A 9 4.58 -4.05 10.18
CA ASP A 9 5.77 -3.51 10.85
C ASP A 9 7.10 -4.12 10.34
N VAL A 10 7.05 -5.31 9.74
CA VAL A 10 8.24 -6.07 9.33
C VAL A 10 8.40 -6.02 7.82
N PHE A 11 9.36 -5.22 7.35
CA PHE A 11 9.75 -5.18 5.94
C PHE A 11 10.51 -6.44 5.52
N TYR A 12 11.57 -6.80 6.25
CA TYR A 12 12.39 -7.99 5.99
C TYR A 12 11.95 -9.18 6.85
N ARG A 13 11.18 -10.09 6.26
CA ARG A 13 10.67 -11.28 6.96
C ARG A 13 11.70 -12.41 6.95
N LEU A 14 11.81 -13.13 8.07
CA LEU A 14 12.59 -14.37 8.14
C LEU A 14 12.07 -15.45 7.17
N LYS A 15 10.74 -15.52 7.02
CA LYS A 15 10.07 -16.37 6.02
C LYS A 15 9.68 -15.50 4.83
N SER A 16 10.49 -15.50 3.78
CA SER A 16 10.30 -14.64 2.60
C SER A 16 8.93 -14.81 1.93
N GLU A 17 8.38 -16.02 1.95
CA GLU A 17 7.10 -16.36 1.29
C GLU A 17 5.86 -16.17 2.17
N GLN A 18 6.01 -15.65 3.39
CA GLN A 18 4.89 -15.48 4.33
C GLN A 18 3.76 -14.59 3.76
N TYR A 19 4.07 -13.68 2.82
CA TYR A 19 3.06 -12.86 2.16
C TYR A 19 2.01 -13.69 1.40
N LYS A 20 2.36 -14.89 0.91
CA LYS A 20 1.42 -15.80 0.24
C LYS A 20 0.37 -16.34 1.20
N GLU A 21 0.78 -16.73 2.41
CA GLU A 21 -0.14 -17.21 3.45
C GLU A 21 -1.10 -16.11 3.88
N ILE A 22 -0.60 -14.89 4.03
CA ILE A 22 -1.39 -13.70 4.41
C ILE A 22 -2.39 -13.36 3.29
N GLN A 23 -1.95 -13.38 2.03
CA GLN A 23 -2.81 -13.16 0.87
C GLN A 23 -3.92 -14.22 0.79
N ALA A 24 -3.58 -15.50 0.92
CA ALA A 24 -4.55 -16.58 0.83
C ALA A 24 -5.57 -16.52 1.97
N LYS A 25 -5.15 -16.08 3.17
CA LYS A 25 -6.02 -16.00 4.35
C LYS A 25 -6.93 -14.78 4.37
N TYR A 26 -6.43 -13.61 3.93
CA TYR A 26 -7.12 -12.32 4.11
C TYR A 26 -7.50 -11.62 2.81
N GLY A 27 -7.13 -12.16 1.64
CA GLY A 27 -7.45 -11.56 0.34
C GLY A 27 -6.80 -10.20 0.11
N VAL A 28 -5.65 -9.93 0.73
CA VAL A 28 -4.93 -8.64 0.58
C VAL A 28 -4.20 -8.57 -0.77
N SER A 29 -4.20 -7.40 -1.41
CA SER A 29 -3.56 -7.24 -2.74
C SER A 29 -2.19 -6.58 -2.70
N ALA A 30 -1.83 -5.91 -1.61
CA ALA A 30 -0.54 -5.26 -1.45
C ALA A 30 -0.13 -5.19 0.04
N VAL A 31 1.13 -4.84 0.27
CA VAL A 31 1.70 -4.58 1.58
C VAL A 31 2.29 -3.17 1.63
N GLU A 32 2.05 -2.47 2.73
CA GLU A 32 2.59 -1.15 3.09
C GLU A 32 2.77 -1.11 4.62
N MET A 33 3.09 0.04 5.23
CA MET A 33 3.51 0.08 6.65
C MET A 33 2.79 1.13 7.52
N GLU A 34 1.82 1.88 7.00
CA GLU A 34 1.30 3.07 7.71
C GLU A 34 -0.24 3.18 7.77
N SER A 35 -0.95 2.62 6.78
CA SER A 35 -2.39 2.85 6.58
C SER A 35 -3.25 2.43 7.78
N PHE A 36 -2.85 1.37 8.50
CA PHE A 36 -3.57 0.93 9.70
C PHE A 36 -3.56 2.01 10.78
N ALA A 37 -2.39 2.57 11.10
CA ALA A 37 -2.25 3.59 12.13
C ALA A 37 -2.97 4.89 11.71
N LEU A 38 -2.88 5.27 10.44
CA LEU A 38 -3.60 6.43 9.90
C LEU A 38 -5.12 6.30 10.11
N PHE A 39 -5.69 5.15 9.74
CA PHE A 39 -7.14 4.91 9.87
C PHE A 39 -7.58 4.74 11.33
N ALA A 40 -6.77 4.08 12.17
CA ALA A 40 -7.06 3.94 13.59
C ALA A 40 -7.13 5.31 14.28
N ASN A 41 -6.15 6.18 14.01
CA ASN A 41 -6.10 7.53 14.58
C ASN A 41 -7.24 8.41 14.05
N ALA A 42 -7.53 8.37 12.75
CA ALA A 42 -8.64 9.11 12.17
C ALA A 42 -9.98 8.70 12.81
N LYS A 43 -10.21 7.39 13.00
CA LYS A 43 -11.38 6.87 13.68
C LYS A 43 -11.46 7.34 15.14
N ALA A 44 -10.36 7.26 15.88
CA ALA A 44 -10.31 7.68 17.29
C ALA A 44 -10.59 9.19 17.48
N LEU A 45 -10.19 10.01 16.51
CA LEU A 45 -10.36 11.47 16.55
C LEU A 45 -11.60 11.97 15.80
N ASN A 46 -12.45 11.07 15.30
CA ASN A 46 -13.60 11.39 14.46
C ASN A 46 -13.23 12.27 13.25
N LYS A 47 -12.14 11.93 12.57
CA LYS A 47 -11.63 12.58 11.35
C LYS A 47 -11.78 11.66 10.14
N LYS A 48 -11.68 12.25 8.95
CA LYS A 48 -11.65 11.53 7.68
C LYS A 48 -10.19 11.26 7.30
N ALA A 49 -9.94 10.08 6.73
CA ALA A 49 -8.65 9.72 6.16
C ALA A 49 -8.84 8.81 4.95
N ALA A 50 -7.87 8.84 4.04
CA ALA A 50 -7.78 7.96 2.88
C ALA A 50 -6.32 7.53 2.70
N CYS A 51 -6.11 6.36 2.08
CA CYS A 51 -4.79 5.86 1.71
C CYS A 51 -4.81 5.57 0.21
N LEU A 52 -3.88 6.19 -0.51
CA LEU A 52 -3.69 5.97 -1.93
C LEU A 52 -2.25 5.47 -2.13
N LEU A 53 -2.10 4.40 -2.93
CA LEU A 53 -0.84 3.70 -3.09
C LEU A 53 -0.51 3.57 -4.57
N THR A 54 0.77 3.74 -4.90
CA THR A 54 1.35 3.37 -6.20
C THR A 54 2.17 2.11 -6.01
N VAL A 55 1.92 1.08 -6.81
CA VAL A 55 2.69 -0.18 -6.75
C VAL A 55 4.06 0.06 -7.38
N SER A 56 5.11 0.02 -6.57
CA SER A 56 6.49 0.22 -7.03
C SER A 56 7.18 -1.09 -7.45
N ASP A 57 6.84 -2.19 -6.78
CA ASP A 57 7.53 -3.48 -6.89
C ASP A 57 6.53 -4.64 -6.82
N SER A 58 6.82 -5.73 -7.53
CA SER A 58 6.01 -6.94 -7.48
C SER A 58 6.72 -8.05 -6.71
N LEU A 59 6.16 -8.45 -5.55
CA LEU A 59 6.63 -9.62 -4.80
C LEU A 59 6.45 -10.94 -5.59
N VAL A 60 5.58 -10.96 -6.60
CA VAL A 60 5.30 -12.14 -7.43
C VAL A 60 6.24 -12.23 -8.62
N LYS A 61 6.45 -11.12 -9.33
CA LYS A 61 7.22 -11.10 -10.58
C LYS A 61 8.68 -10.67 -10.42
N GLN A 62 9.07 -10.18 -9.23
CA GLN A 62 10.37 -9.54 -8.97
C GLN A 62 10.68 -8.37 -9.94
N GLU A 63 9.65 -7.79 -10.54
CA GLU A 63 9.76 -6.63 -11.41
C GLU A 63 9.84 -5.38 -10.53
N ALA A 64 10.87 -4.57 -10.79
CA ALA A 64 11.03 -3.24 -10.23
C ALA A 64 10.78 -2.19 -11.31
N THR A 65 10.09 -1.12 -10.95
CA THR A 65 9.83 0.00 -11.85
C THR A 65 11.10 0.78 -12.16
N SER A 66 11.16 1.44 -13.31
CA SER A 66 12.20 2.45 -13.59
C SER A 66 11.94 3.74 -12.81
N ALA A 67 12.97 4.59 -12.68
CA ALA A 67 12.83 5.89 -12.00
C ALA A 67 11.79 6.80 -12.70
N LYS A 68 11.72 6.76 -14.03
CA LYS A 68 10.76 7.53 -14.83
C LYS A 68 9.32 7.04 -14.63
N GLU A 69 9.09 5.72 -14.68
CA GLU A 69 7.76 5.14 -14.45
C GLU A 69 7.24 5.46 -13.05
N ARG A 70 8.12 5.39 -12.04
CA ARG A 70 7.78 5.82 -10.67
C ARG A 70 7.35 7.28 -10.67
N GLN A 71 8.16 8.17 -11.21
CA GLN A 71 7.85 9.61 -11.22
C GLN A 71 6.50 9.88 -11.87
N GLU A 72 6.24 9.33 -13.05
CA GLU A 72 4.97 9.55 -13.77
C GLU A 72 3.77 8.98 -13.00
N ALA A 73 3.90 7.81 -12.38
CA ALA A 73 2.85 7.21 -11.57
C ALA A 73 2.59 8.01 -10.28
N PHE A 74 3.65 8.46 -9.61
CA PHE A 74 3.54 9.30 -8.40
C PHE A 74 2.88 10.65 -8.71
N THR A 75 3.23 11.31 -9.82
CA THR A 75 2.58 12.58 -10.21
C THR A 75 1.08 12.40 -10.37
N LYS A 76 0.64 11.35 -11.08
CA LYS A 76 -0.80 11.04 -11.25
C LYS A 76 -1.48 10.75 -9.91
N MET A 77 -0.81 10.02 -9.02
CA MET A 77 -1.32 9.76 -7.67
C MET A 77 -1.56 11.07 -6.90
N MET A 78 -0.61 12.01 -6.97
CA MET A 78 -0.73 13.31 -6.32
C MET A 78 -1.86 14.17 -6.90
N GLU A 79 -2.03 14.17 -8.23
CA GLU A 79 -3.14 14.87 -8.89
C GLU A 79 -4.50 14.33 -8.43
N ILE A 80 -4.66 13.01 -8.34
CA ILE A 80 -5.88 12.38 -7.81
C ILE A 80 -6.11 12.78 -6.36
N ALA A 81 -5.05 12.73 -5.53
CA ALA A 81 -5.15 13.09 -4.12
C ALA A 81 -5.60 14.55 -3.96
N LEU A 82 -5.01 15.49 -4.72
CA LEU A 82 -5.34 16.91 -4.66
C LEU A 82 -6.78 17.20 -5.08
N HIS A 83 -7.30 16.51 -6.09
CA HIS A 83 -8.68 16.66 -6.56
C HIS A 83 -9.72 15.90 -5.71
N SER A 84 -9.28 15.12 -4.72
CA SER A 84 -10.15 14.34 -3.83
C SER A 84 -10.47 15.03 -2.49
N ILE A 85 -9.86 16.19 -2.24
CA ILE A 85 -10.12 17.08 -1.09
C ILE A 85 -11.35 17.94 -1.37
#